data_AF-A0A5D9CPD6-F1
#
_entry.id   AF-A0A5D9CPD6-F1
#
_cell.length_a   1.000
_cell.length_b   1.000
_cell.length_c   1.000
_cell.angle_alpha   90.00
_cell.angle_beta   90.00
_cell.angle_gamma   90.00
#
_symmetry.space_group_name_H-M   'P 1'
#
loop_
_entity.id
_entity.type
_entity.pdbx_description
1 polymer ?
#
loop_
_entity_poly.entity_id
_entity_poly.type
_entity_poly.pdbx_seq_one_letter_code
_entity_poly.pdbx_strand_id
1 'polypeptide(L)'
;MRVFVTGATGFVGAAIVKELLAHGHQVLGLARSDRSADALGKMGAEVLRGDLEMPETLRHGAQTSDAVIHTGFVHDFSRFAEACAIDRTAIEMLGAAIENTKKPFVVTAGVAFLDAAGPVTIESDPAFPPSDAYPRASEAAAKALSNRGIPANIMRLPPSVHGKGDHGFVPMLIDIARRTGLSAYIGDGLNAWPAVHVSDAARAFRLAVARGASAETYHAVAEQGIPFREIAEAIAKGLDVPCVSLSVEGAQDHFDWFFGFASIGQPASSDWTRARLDWNPTGPELVTDIMNAGYFASSVGQST
;
A
#
# COMPACT_ATOMS: atom_id res chain seq x y z
N MET A 1 -1.75 -21.46 -10.22
CA MET A 1 -3.06 -20.89 -9.81
C MET A 1 -3.35 -19.66 -10.63
N ARG A 2 -4.62 -19.39 -10.92
CA ARG A 2 -5.11 -18.14 -11.49
C ARG A 2 -5.48 -17.18 -10.36
N VAL A 3 -4.91 -15.99 -10.33
CA VAL A 3 -5.13 -14.99 -9.27
C VAL A 3 -5.79 -13.75 -9.86
N PHE A 4 -6.94 -13.36 -9.31
CA PHE A 4 -7.62 -12.11 -9.64
C PHE A 4 -7.02 -10.96 -8.85
N VAL A 5 -6.58 -9.91 -9.53
CA VAL A 5 -5.93 -8.74 -8.90
C VAL A 5 -6.69 -7.47 -9.26
N THR A 6 -7.25 -6.78 -8.26
CA THR A 6 -7.72 -5.39 -8.44
C THR A 6 -6.57 -4.42 -8.21
N GLY A 7 -6.61 -3.24 -8.83
CA GLY A 7 -5.48 -2.29 -8.74
C GLY A 7 -4.21 -2.80 -9.43
N ALA A 8 -4.33 -3.77 -10.33
CA ALA A 8 -3.23 -4.52 -10.94
C ALA A 8 -2.25 -3.68 -11.78
N THR A 9 -2.61 -2.44 -12.13
CA THR A 9 -1.73 -1.48 -12.82
C THR A 9 -1.23 -0.35 -11.93
N GLY A 10 -1.60 -0.34 -10.63
CA GLY A 10 -1.06 0.60 -9.65
C GLY A 10 0.36 0.20 -9.21
N PHE A 11 0.99 1.01 -8.35
CA PHE A 11 2.38 0.78 -7.93
C PHE A 11 2.62 -0.62 -7.35
N VAL A 12 1.92 -0.93 -6.25
CA VAL A 12 2.02 -2.22 -5.56
C VAL A 12 1.40 -3.34 -6.40
N GLY A 13 0.24 -3.09 -7.00
CA GLY A 13 -0.46 -4.07 -7.82
C GLY A 13 0.38 -4.57 -9.01
N ALA A 14 1.07 -3.68 -9.73
CA ALA A 14 1.92 -4.08 -10.85
C ALA A 14 3.14 -4.91 -10.39
N ALA A 15 3.70 -4.62 -9.22
CA ALA A 15 4.75 -5.45 -8.63
C ALA A 15 4.21 -6.84 -8.24
N ILE A 16 3.01 -6.91 -7.67
CA ILE A 16 2.33 -8.18 -7.36
C ILE A 16 2.08 -8.99 -8.63
N VAL A 17 1.60 -8.37 -9.72
CA VAL A 17 1.40 -9.06 -11.01
C VAL A 17 2.71 -9.68 -11.50
N LYS A 18 3.81 -8.91 -11.50
CA LYS A 18 5.13 -9.41 -11.92
C LYS A 18 5.61 -10.55 -11.04
N GLU A 19 5.49 -10.42 -9.72
CA GLU A 19 5.87 -11.44 -8.74
C GLU A 19 5.08 -12.74 -8.95
N LEU A 20 3.76 -12.64 -9.16
CA LEU A 20 2.90 -13.79 -9.41
C LEU A 20 3.28 -14.51 -10.72
N LEU A 21 3.45 -13.77 -11.81
CA LEU A 21 3.82 -14.33 -13.11
C LEU A 21 5.20 -14.99 -13.07
N ALA A 22 6.19 -14.36 -12.42
CA ALA A 22 7.54 -14.90 -12.24
C ALA A 22 7.55 -16.23 -11.46
N HIS A 23 6.54 -16.48 -10.64
CA HIS A 23 6.38 -17.70 -9.85
C HIS A 23 5.34 -18.67 -10.45
N GLY A 24 5.05 -18.56 -11.75
CA GLY A 24 4.23 -19.52 -12.49
C GLY A 24 2.73 -19.43 -12.22
N HIS A 25 2.26 -18.35 -11.61
CA HIS A 25 0.83 -18.07 -11.50
C HIS A 25 0.31 -17.43 -12.79
N GLN A 26 -0.98 -17.65 -13.08
CA GLN A 26 -1.71 -16.86 -14.08
C GLN A 26 -2.35 -15.68 -13.36
N VAL A 27 -2.38 -14.52 -14.01
CA VAL A 27 -2.98 -13.31 -13.42
C VAL A 27 -4.14 -12.85 -14.29
N LEU A 28 -5.29 -12.66 -13.66
CA LEU A 28 -6.40 -11.89 -14.22
C LEU A 28 -6.40 -10.51 -13.55
N GLY A 29 -6.01 -9.47 -14.28
CA GLY A 29 -5.95 -8.11 -13.76
C GLY A 29 -7.18 -7.30 -14.15
N LEU A 30 -7.76 -6.57 -13.19
CA LEU A 30 -8.84 -5.61 -13.46
C LEU A 30 -8.26 -4.35 -14.13
N ALA A 31 -8.82 -3.95 -15.27
CA ALA A 31 -8.42 -2.75 -16.02
C ALA A 31 -9.60 -1.84 -16.35
N ARG A 32 -9.55 -0.62 -15.81
CA ARG A 32 -10.58 0.42 -16.02
C ARG A 32 -10.48 1.15 -17.36
N SER A 33 -9.34 1.07 -18.04
CA SER A 33 -9.06 1.81 -19.28
C SER A 33 -8.19 1.01 -20.24
N ASP A 34 -8.15 1.44 -21.50
CA ASP A 34 -7.33 0.81 -22.57
C ASP A 34 -5.86 0.87 -22.22
N ARG A 35 -5.40 2.00 -21.67
CA ARG A 35 -4.05 2.13 -21.13
C ARG A 35 -3.73 1.09 -20.06
N SER A 36 -4.66 0.84 -19.12
CA SER A 36 -4.46 -0.19 -18.09
C SER A 36 -4.48 -1.59 -18.69
N ALA A 37 -5.36 -1.87 -19.65
CA ALA A 37 -5.42 -3.16 -20.34
C ALA A 37 -4.11 -3.44 -21.11
N ASP A 38 -3.61 -2.46 -21.85
CA ASP A 38 -2.35 -2.57 -22.58
C ASP A 38 -1.16 -2.79 -21.63
N ALA A 39 -1.13 -2.09 -20.48
CA ALA A 39 -0.10 -2.26 -19.48
C ALA A 39 -0.09 -3.68 -18.89
N LEU A 40 -1.27 -4.24 -18.58
CA LEU A 40 -1.40 -5.63 -18.15
C LEU A 40 -0.98 -6.63 -19.22
N GLY A 41 -1.43 -6.43 -20.47
CA GLY A 41 -1.07 -7.29 -21.60
C GLY A 41 0.45 -7.31 -21.83
N LYS A 42 1.12 -6.16 -21.73
CA LYS A 42 2.59 -6.07 -21.80
C LYS A 42 3.32 -6.81 -20.68
N MET A 43 2.69 -6.95 -19.51
CA MET A 43 3.24 -7.76 -18.41
C MET A 43 3.00 -9.26 -18.62
N GLY A 44 2.12 -9.66 -19.55
CA GLY A 44 1.72 -11.06 -19.75
C GLY A 44 0.54 -11.51 -18.89
N ALA A 45 -0.21 -10.56 -18.29
CA ALA A 45 -1.43 -10.84 -17.55
C ALA A 45 -2.66 -10.84 -18.46
N GLU A 46 -3.65 -11.67 -18.12
CA GLU A 46 -4.99 -11.58 -18.71
C GLU A 46 -5.71 -10.33 -18.21
N VAL A 47 -6.58 -9.77 -19.06
CA VAL A 47 -7.29 -8.53 -18.77
C VAL A 47 -8.76 -8.83 -18.51
N LEU A 48 -9.27 -8.39 -17.36
CA LEU A 48 -10.70 -8.23 -17.12
C LEU A 48 -11.07 -6.75 -17.18
N ARG A 49 -11.89 -6.36 -18.16
CA ARG A 49 -12.34 -4.98 -18.30
C ARG A 49 -13.38 -4.63 -17.25
N GLY A 50 -13.17 -3.52 -16.55
CA GLY A 50 -14.10 -2.95 -15.59
C GLY A 50 -13.38 -2.15 -14.50
N ASP A 51 -14.14 -1.66 -13.54
CA ASP A 51 -13.64 -0.88 -12.40
C ASP A 51 -14.21 -1.41 -11.07
N LEU A 52 -13.85 -0.75 -9.97
CA LEU A 52 -14.28 -1.12 -8.62
C LEU A 52 -15.79 -0.87 -8.38
N GLU A 53 -16.42 -0.06 -9.22
CA GLU A 53 -17.83 0.31 -9.17
C GLU A 53 -18.70 -0.61 -10.04
N MET A 54 -18.12 -1.67 -10.60
CA MET A 54 -18.82 -2.71 -11.38
C MET A 54 -18.91 -4.04 -10.60
N PRO A 55 -19.89 -4.20 -9.69
CA PRO A 55 -20.05 -5.37 -8.83
C PRO A 55 -20.01 -6.72 -9.55
N GLU A 56 -20.65 -6.82 -10.71
CA GLU A 56 -20.72 -8.08 -11.47
C GLU A 56 -19.39 -8.43 -12.13
N THR A 57 -18.58 -7.45 -12.53
CA THR A 57 -17.22 -7.68 -13.00
C THR A 57 -16.33 -8.18 -11.86
N LEU A 58 -16.42 -7.57 -10.68
CA LEU A 58 -15.68 -8.02 -9.49
C LEU A 58 -16.06 -9.46 -9.10
N ARG A 59 -17.37 -9.75 -9.08
CA ARG A 59 -17.91 -11.09 -8.82
C ARG A 59 -17.36 -12.10 -9.82
N HIS A 60 -17.42 -11.78 -11.11
CA HIS A 60 -16.92 -12.66 -12.16
C HIS A 60 -15.43 -12.95 -12.02
N GLY A 61 -14.60 -11.92 -11.79
CA GLY A 61 -13.15 -12.09 -11.61
C GLY A 61 -12.81 -12.99 -10.42
N ALA A 62 -13.52 -12.81 -9.29
CA ALA A 62 -13.34 -13.62 -8.10
C ALA A 62 -13.82 -15.08 -8.27
N GLN A 63 -14.95 -15.29 -8.95
CA GLN A 63 -15.49 -16.63 -9.20
C GLN A 63 -14.63 -17.46 -10.16
N THR A 64 -14.06 -16.82 -11.18
CA THR A 64 -13.26 -17.49 -12.22
C THR A 64 -11.79 -17.69 -11.86
N SER A 65 -11.36 -17.24 -10.68
CA SER A 65 -9.97 -17.35 -10.21
C SER A 65 -9.84 -18.23 -8.97
N ASP A 66 -8.64 -18.74 -8.71
CA ASP A 66 -8.33 -19.59 -7.55
C ASP A 66 -8.05 -18.78 -6.28
N ALA A 67 -7.65 -17.51 -6.43
CA ALA A 67 -7.37 -16.58 -5.34
C ALA A 67 -7.68 -15.14 -5.77
N VAL A 68 -7.85 -14.25 -4.78
CA VAL A 68 -8.12 -12.82 -4.97
C VAL A 68 -7.13 -11.98 -4.17
N ILE A 69 -6.55 -10.97 -4.81
CA ILE A 69 -5.78 -9.91 -4.16
C ILE A 69 -6.44 -8.58 -4.49
N HIS A 70 -6.85 -7.84 -3.46
CA HIS A 70 -7.45 -6.52 -3.59
C HIS A 70 -6.44 -5.44 -3.20
N THR A 71 -5.85 -4.77 -4.20
CA THR A 71 -5.00 -3.58 -4.00
C THR A 71 -5.55 -2.33 -4.68
N GLY A 72 -6.76 -2.40 -5.25
CA GLY A 72 -7.40 -1.27 -5.91
C GLY A 72 -8.00 -0.31 -4.91
N PHE A 73 -7.63 0.97 -4.99
CA PHE A 73 -8.24 2.06 -4.24
C PHE A 73 -8.41 3.27 -5.17
N VAL A 74 -9.48 4.04 -5.03
CA VAL A 74 -9.66 5.27 -5.80
C VAL A 74 -8.81 6.38 -5.17
N HIS A 75 -7.68 6.71 -5.80
CA HIS A 75 -6.74 7.74 -5.31
C HIS A 75 -7.16 9.17 -5.68
N ASP A 76 -8.44 9.51 -5.46
CA ASP A 76 -8.93 10.89 -5.49
C ASP A 76 -9.23 11.33 -4.05
N PHE A 77 -8.26 11.97 -3.42
CA PHE A 77 -8.37 12.40 -2.02
C PHE A 77 -9.34 13.58 -1.83
N SER A 78 -9.75 14.27 -2.90
CA SER A 78 -10.83 15.27 -2.81
C SER A 78 -12.19 14.63 -2.54
N ARG A 79 -12.33 13.33 -2.86
CA ARG A 79 -13.52 12.50 -2.66
C ARG A 79 -13.22 11.31 -1.74
N PHE A 80 -12.37 11.51 -0.73
CA PHE A 80 -11.82 10.42 0.08
C PHE A 80 -12.89 9.54 0.74
N ALA A 81 -13.96 10.12 1.28
CA ALA A 81 -15.05 9.35 1.89
C ALA A 81 -15.78 8.45 0.87
N GLU A 82 -15.98 8.95 -0.34
CA GLU A 82 -16.59 8.18 -1.43
C GLU A 82 -15.65 7.06 -1.92
N ALA A 83 -14.36 7.36 -2.08
CA ALA A 83 -13.35 6.35 -2.39
C ALA A 83 -13.31 5.23 -1.35
N CYS A 84 -13.46 5.56 -0.06
CA CYS A 84 -13.55 4.58 1.02
C CYS A 84 -14.84 3.74 0.96
N ALA A 85 -15.96 4.33 0.54
CA ALA A 85 -17.22 3.60 0.33
C ALA A 85 -17.12 2.62 -0.84
N ILE A 86 -16.55 3.05 -1.97
CA ILE A 86 -16.29 2.19 -3.14
C ILE A 86 -15.39 1.01 -2.77
N ASP A 87 -14.29 1.28 -2.06
CA ASP A 87 -13.36 0.26 -1.55
C ASP A 87 -14.07 -0.77 -0.67
N ARG A 88 -14.86 -0.30 0.30
CA ARG A 88 -15.66 -1.18 1.18
C ARG A 88 -16.61 -2.06 0.37
N THR A 89 -17.38 -1.49 -0.55
CA THR A 89 -18.31 -2.25 -1.40
C THR A 89 -17.57 -3.26 -2.27
N ALA A 90 -16.43 -2.89 -2.85
CA ALA A 90 -15.62 -3.81 -3.64
C ALA A 90 -15.14 -5.01 -2.81
N ILE A 91 -14.67 -4.79 -1.57
CA ILE A 91 -14.24 -5.86 -0.66
C ILE A 91 -15.41 -6.78 -0.31
N GLU A 92 -16.57 -6.22 0.05
CA GLU A 92 -17.79 -6.98 0.36
C GLU A 92 -18.22 -7.85 -0.83
N MET A 93 -18.18 -7.30 -2.05
CA MET A 93 -18.54 -8.01 -3.28
C MET A 93 -17.57 -9.14 -3.61
N LEU A 94 -16.25 -8.89 -3.51
CA LEU A 94 -15.21 -9.90 -3.73
C LEU A 94 -15.33 -11.05 -2.73
N GLY A 95 -15.51 -10.73 -1.45
CA GLY A 95 -15.69 -11.73 -0.39
C GLY A 95 -16.95 -12.57 -0.58
N ALA A 96 -18.09 -11.93 -0.85
CA ALA A 96 -19.35 -12.64 -1.12
C ALA A 96 -19.28 -13.55 -2.35
N ALA A 97 -18.51 -13.17 -3.38
CA ALA A 97 -18.34 -13.96 -4.60
C ALA A 97 -17.59 -15.30 -4.37
N ILE A 98 -16.86 -15.41 -3.26
CA ILE A 98 -16.08 -16.61 -2.89
C ILE A 98 -16.58 -17.25 -1.60
N GLU A 99 -17.77 -16.87 -1.13
CA GLU A 99 -18.41 -17.48 0.05
C GLU A 99 -18.55 -19.00 -0.15
N ASN A 100 -18.38 -19.77 0.93
CA ASN A 100 -18.35 -21.24 0.91
C ASN A 100 -17.23 -21.87 0.07
N THR A 101 -16.24 -21.09 -0.37
CA THR A 101 -15.01 -21.63 -0.98
C THR A 101 -13.84 -21.62 0.03
N LYS A 102 -12.71 -22.19 -0.37
CA LYS A 102 -11.43 -22.10 0.36
C LYS A 102 -10.40 -21.25 -0.39
N LYS A 103 -10.87 -20.34 -1.25
CA LYS A 103 -10.00 -19.49 -2.06
C LYS A 103 -9.31 -18.44 -1.17
N PRO A 104 -7.98 -18.27 -1.26
CA PRO A 104 -7.28 -17.20 -0.55
C PRO A 104 -7.79 -15.83 -1.01
N PHE A 105 -8.08 -14.95 -0.06
CA PHE A 105 -8.42 -13.56 -0.31
C PHE A 105 -7.54 -12.66 0.54
N VAL A 106 -6.82 -11.74 -0.10
CA VAL A 106 -5.96 -10.76 0.58
C VAL A 106 -6.46 -9.35 0.29
N VAL A 107 -6.79 -8.62 1.35
CA VAL A 107 -7.23 -7.22 1.32
C VAL A 107 -6.08 -6.33 1.77
N THR A 108 -5.80 -5.28 1.02
CA THR A 108 -4.76 -4.30 1.39
C THR A 108 -5.30 -3.32 2.44
N ALA A 109 -4.48 -3.07 3.47
CA ALA A 109 -4.72 -2.07 4.50
C ALA A 109 -3.43 -1.26 4.74
N GLY A 110 -3.47 -0.31 5.68
CA GLY A 110 -2.32 0.50 6.06
C GLY A 110 -1.92 0.27 7.51
N VAL A 111 -0.63 0.47 7.81
CA VAL A 111 -0.11 0.53 9.19
C VAL A 111 -0.36 1.92 9.81
N ALA A 112 -0.58 2.95 8.99
CA ALA A 112 -0.90 4.29 9.48
C ALA A 112 -2.20 4.26 10.32
N PHE A 113 -2.14 4.82 11.54
CA PHE A 113 -3.28 4.95 12.46
C PHE A 113 -3.84 3.62 13.01
N LEU A 114 -2.97 2.79 13.58
CA LEU A 114 -3.34 1.66 14.41
C LEU A 114 -3.37 2.04 15.90
N ASP A 115 -4.26 1.41 16.65
CA ASP A 115 -4.38 1.55 18.11
C ASP A 115 -3.38 0.62 18.78
N ALA A 116 -2.10 1.01 18.70
CA ALA A 116 -0.99 0.22 19.22
C ALA A 116 -1.00 0.21 20.75
N ALA A 117 -0.92 -0.98 21.35
CA ALA A 117 -0.86 -1.12 22.81
C ALA A 117 0.53 -0.77 23.38
N GLY A 118 1.55 -0.65 22.54
CA GLY A 118 2.94 -0.44 22.92
C GLY A 118 3.70 0.49 21.97
N PRO A 119 5.02 0.66 22.19
CA PRO A 119 5.84 1.59 21.42
C PRO A 119 6.12 1.13 19.98
N VAL A 120 5.85 -0.14 19.67
CA VAL A 120 5.98 -0.73 18.33
C VAL A 120 4.68 -1.47 18.03
N THR A 121 4.09 -1.17 16.88
CA THR A 121 2.85 -1.80 16.44
C THR A 121 3.10 -3.24 15.98
N ILE A 122 2.21 -4.16 16.34
CA ILE A 122 2.24 -5.56 15.94
C ILE A 122 0.93 -5.97 15.23
N GLU A 123 0.93 -7.09 14.53
CA GLU A 123 -0.18 -7.53 13.67
C GLU A 123 -1.50 -7.76 14.43
N SER A 124 -1.43 -8.06 15.73
CA SER A 124 -2.61 -8.22 16.58
C SER A 124 -3.21 -6.90 17.07
N ASP A 125 -2.53 -5.78 16.91
CA ASP A 125 -3.06 -4.47 17.30
C ASP A 125 -4.25 -4.09 16.41
N PRO A 126 -5.36 -3.62 17.02
CA PRO A 126 -6.54 -3.24 16.26
C PRO A 126 -6.30 -1.97 15.46
N ALA A 127 -6.95 -1.88 14.30
CA ALA A 127 -7.12 -0.59 13.63
C ALA A 127 -8.21 0.22 14.34
N PHE A 128 -8.07 1.55 14.35
CA PHE A 128 -9.16 2.43 14.78
C PHE A 128 -10.41 2.18 13.91
N PRO A 129 -11.61 2.25 14.49
CA PRO A 129 -12.84 2.12 13.72
C PRO A 129 -12.95 3.29 12.71
N PRO A 130 -13.55 3.04 11.52
CA PRO A 130 -13.84 4.11 10.57
C PRO A 130 -14.66 5.22 11.24
N SER A 131 -14.34 6.47 10.91
CA SER A 131 -15.00 7.67 11.45
C SER A 131 -15.08 8.77 10.38
N ASP A 132 -15.80 9.85 10.67
CA ASP A 132 -15.85 11.01 9.76
C ASP A 132 -14.47 11.63 9.51
N ALA A 133 -13.57 11.56 10.51
CA ALA A 133 -12.19 12.04 10.39
C ALA A 133 -11.28 11.10 9.58
N TYR A 134 -11.60 9.80 9.56
CA TYR A 134 -10.88 8.80 8.77
C TYR A 134 -11.83 7.70 8.31
N PRO A 135 -12.49 7.87 7.14
CA PRO A 135 -13.57 7.00 6.69
C PRO A 135 -13.09 5.66 6.09
N ARG A 136 -11.77 5.43 6.00
CA ARG A 136 -11.22 4.22 5.38
C ARG A 136 -11.61 2.98 6.18
N ALA A 137 -12.24 2.03 5.49
CA ALA A 137 -12.86 0.86 6.11
C ALA A 137 -12.37 -0.48 5.54
N SER A 138 -11.28 -0.53 4.78
CA SER A 138 -10.78 -1.74 4.12
C SER A 138 -10.56 -2.89 5.10
N GLU A 139 -9.88 -2.62 6.21
CA GLU A 139 -9.63 -3.61 7.26
C GLU A 139 -10.92 -4.02 7.98
N ALA A 140 -11.80 -3.05 8.28
CA ALA A 140 -13.09 -3.34 8.92
C ALA A 140 -13.98 -4.22 8.04
N ALA A 141 -14.00 -3.98 6.72
CA ALA A 141 -14.72 -4.79 5.75
C ALA A 141 -14.18 -6.22 5.67
N ALA A 142 -12.85 -6.39 5.63
CA ALA A 142 -12.20 -7.70 5.66
C ALA A 142 -12.51 -8.46 6.96
N LYS A 143 -12.45 -7.80 8.13
CA LYS A 143 -12.83 -8.40 9.42
C LYS A 143 -14.31 -8.80 9.44
N ALA A 144 -15.20 -7.98 8.89
CA ALA A 144 -16.63 -8.29 8.81
C ALA A 144 -16.91 -9.54 7.96
N LEU A 145 -16.15 -9.76 6.88
CA LEU A 145 -16.19 -11.00 6.09
C LEU A 145 -15.72 -12.20 6.92
N SER A 146 -14.58 -12.07 7.60
CA SER A 146 -14.04 -13.13 8.46
C SER A 146 -15.00 -13.51 9.60
N ASN A 147 -15.66 -12.53 10.22
CA ASN A 147 -16.69 -12.75 11.25
C ASN A 147 -17.93 -13.50 10.72
N ARG A 148 -18.19 -13.45 9.40
CA ARG A 148 -19.25 -14.22 8.72
C ARG A 148 -18.78 -15.59 8.25
N GLY A 149 -17.53 -15.98 8.52
CA GLY A 149 -16.95 -17.25 8.07
C GLY A 149 -16.37 -17.22 6.67
N ILE A 150 -16.15 -16.04 6.07
CA ILE A 150 -15.44 -15.86 4.79
C ILE A 150 -14.00 -15.43 5.11
N PRO A 151 -13.00 -16.33 5.08
CA PRO A 151 -11.65 -15.98 5.51
C PRO A 151 -11.02 -14.94 4.58
N ALA A 152 -10.76 -13.74 5.12
CA ALA A 152 -10.05 -12.67 4.43
C ALA A 152 -8.78 -12.32 5.21
N ASN A 153 -7.64 -12.47 4.55
CA ASN A 153 -6.36 -12.00 5.05
C ASN A 153 -6.24 -10.49 4.87
N ILE A 154 -5.60 -9.83 5.81
CA ILE A 154 -5.32 -8.39 5.76
C ILE A 154 -3.82 -8.22 5.59
N MET A 155 -3.39 -7.49 4.56
CA MET A 155 -1.99 -7.11 4.35
C MET A 155 -1.84 -5.61 4.57
N ARG A 156 -1.27 -5.22 5.71
CA ARG A 156 -1.00 -3.82 6.04
C ARG A 156 0.32 -3.39 5.42
N LEU A 157 0.28 -2.30 4.68
CA LEU A 157 1.44 -1.66 4.09
C LEU A 157 1.87 -0.44 4.91
N PRO A 158 3.19 -0.18 5.01
CA PRO A 158 3.69 1.03 5.63
C PRO A 158 3.37 2.28 4.78
N PRO A 159 3.46 3.50 5.37
CA PRO A 159 3.37 4.76 4.62
C PRO A 159 4.38 4.86 3.47
N SER A 160 5.58 4.26 3.63
CA SER A 160 6.66 4.25 2.65
C SER A 160 6.86 2.88 2.01
N VAL A 161 5.87 2.43 1.23
CA VAL A 161 6.16 1.44 0.18
C VAL A 161 6.92 2.15 -0.92
N HIS A 162 8.19 1.81 -1.11
CA HIS A 162 9.11 2.58 -1.95
C HIS A 162 9.72 1.75 -3.08
N GLY A 163 10.32 2.43 -4.05
CA GLY A 163 10.93 1.81 -5.22
C GLY A 163 10.76 2.63 -6.49
N LYS A 164 11.40 2.18 -7.57
CA LYS A 164 11.31 2.85 -8.87
C LYS A 164 9.86 2.95 -9.38
N GLY A 165 9.42 4.18 -9.67
CA GLY A 165 8.07 4.46 -10.17
C GLY A 165 7.03 4.69 -9.07
N ASP A 166 7.47 4.82 -7.82
CA ASP A 166 6.66 5.26 -6.69
C ASP A 166 6.03 6.64 -6.97
N HIS A 167 4.80 6.81 -6.52
CA HIS A 167 3.96 8.01 -6.60
C HIS A 167 3.14 8.20 -5.32
N GLY A 168 3.59 7.59 -4.22
CA GLY A 168 3.02 7.68 -2.88
C GLY A 168 3.68 8.79 -2.05
N PHE A 169 3.98 8.48 -0.79
CA PHE A 169 4.33 9.51 0.21
C PHE A 169 5.74 10.08 0.03
N VAL A 170 6.73 9.26 -0.37
CA VAL A 170 8.10 9.74 -0.60
C VAL A 170 8.15 10.78 -1.73
N PRO A 171 7.53 10.56 -2.91
CA PRO A 171 7.39 11.59 -3.94
C PRO A 171 6.66 12.84 -3.47
N MET A 172 5.60 12.71 -2.65
CA MET A 172 4.90 13.87 -2.09
C MET A 172 5.82 14.74 -1.23
N LEU A 173 6.66 14.13 -0.38
CA LEU A 173 7.66 14.85 0.41
C LEU A 173 8.69 15.54 -0.49
N ILE A 174 9.17 14.86 -1.54
CA ILE A 174 10.10 15.43 -2.52
C ILE A 174 9.46 16.63 -3.23
N ASP A 175 8.19 16.55 -3.63
CA ASP A 175 7.49 17.63 -4.31
C ASP A 175 7.18 18.81 -3.38
N ILE A 176 6.93 18.57 -2.09
CA ILE A 176 6.89 19.63 -1.07
C ILE A 176 8.26 20.31 -0.98
N ALA A 177 9.35 19.54 -0.89
CA ALA A 177 10.69 20.09 -0.79
C ALA A 177 11.11 20.89 -2.03
N ARG A 178 10.75 20.42 -3.23
CA ARG A 178 10.94 21.17 -4.48
C ARG A 178 10.18 22.49 -4.50
N ARG A 179 8.92 22.50 -4.06
CA ARG A 179 8.07 23.70 -4.08
C ARG A 179 8.50 24.75 -3.05
N THR A 180 8.95 24.30 -1.88
CA THR A 180 9.32 25.18 -0.76
C THR A 180 10.80 25.56 -0.77
N GLY A 181 11.64 24.82 -1.49
CA GLY A 181 13.08 25.03 -1.53
C GLY A 181 13.83 24.52 -0.30
N LEU A 182 13.19 23.70 0.54
CA LEU A 182 13.78 23.06 1.71
C LEU A 182 13.09 21.72 2.01
N SER A 183 13.83 20.76 2.55
CA SER A 183 13.26 19.56 3.17
C SER A 183 13.15 19.78 4.68
N ALA A 184 12.11 19.28 5.33
CA ALA A 184 11.88 19.57 6.75
C ALA A 184 11.52 18.34 7.57
N TYR A 185 11.69 18.44 8.88
CA TYR A 185 11.20 17.49 9.89
C TYR A 185 10.74 18.23 11.15
N ILE A 186 9.92 17.59 11.99
CA ILE A 186 9.30 18.21 13.18
C ILE A 186 10.18 17.98 14.42
N GLY A 187 10.54 19.05 15.14
CA GLY A 187 11.35 18.96 16.36
C GLY A 187 12.64 18.20 16.11
N ASP A 188 12.89 17.11 16.86
CA ASP A 188 14.07 16.26 16.67
C ASP A 188 13.94 15.26 15.51
N GLY A 189 12.74 15.15 14.90
CA GLY A 189 12.44 14.27 13.77
C GLY A 189 12.51 12.77 14.10
N LEU A 190 12.24 12.43 15.38
CA LEU A 190 12.30 11.07 15.92
C LEU A 190 11.01 10.28 15.67
N ASN A 191 9.96 10.89 15.10
CA ASN A 191 8.81 10.12 14.67
C ASN A 191 9.25 9.13 13.59
N ALA A 192 8.92 7.86 13.77
CA ALA A 192 9.47 6.79 12.95
C ALA A 192 8.44 6.28 11.94
N TRP A 193 8.87 6.16 10.67
CA TRP A 193 8.09 5.56 9.59
C TRP A 193 8.59 4.13 9.31
N PRO A 194 7.74 3.11 9.39
CA PRO A 194 8.09 1.79 8.88
C PRO A 194 8.18 1.86 7.36
N ALA A 195 8.97 0.99 6.73
CA ALA A 195 9.15 1.00 5.27
C ALA A 195 9.25 -0.41 4.68
N VAL A 196 9.00 -0.51 3.38
CA VAL A 196 9.20 -1.74 2.61
C VAL A 196 9.48 -1.42 1.14
N HIS A 197 10.45 -2.09 0.53
CA HIS A 197 10.61 -2.01 -0.91
C HIS A 197 9.47 -2.75 -1.62
N VAL A 198 8.95 -2.19 -2.72
CA VAL A 198 7.76 -2.68 -3.42
C VAL A 198 7.87 -4.14 -3.88
N SER A 199 9.09 -4.63 -4.19
CA SER A 199 9.32 -6.05 -4.51
C SER A 199 9.06 -6.98 -3.33
N ASP A 200 9.40 -6.54 -2.12
CA ASP A 200 9.25 -7.34 -0.92
C ASP A 200 7.79 -7.33 -0.44
N ALA A 201 7.11 -6.20 -0.58
CA ALA A 201 5.66 -6.13 -0.42
C ALA A 201 4.96 -7.12 -1.37
N ALA A 202 5.30 -7.10 -2.66
CA ALA A 202 4.74 -8.02 -3.64
C ALA A 202 4.96 -9.50 -3.27
N ARG A 203 6.16 -9.84 -2.78
CA ARG A 203 6.48 -11.19 -2.28
C ARG A 203 5.61 -11.57 -1.08
N ALA A 204 5.37 -10.67 -0.14
CA ALA A 204 4.48 -10.92 1.01
C ALA A 204 3.05 -11.26 0.56
N PHE A 205 2.50 -10.53 -0.43
CA PHE A 205 1.18 -10.84 -1.00
C PHE A 205 1.13 -12.21 -1.66
N ARG A 206 2.14 -12.57 -2.47
CA ARG A 206 2.23 -13.90 -3.09
C ARG A 206 2.27 -15.00 -2.03
N LEU A 207 3.10 -14.83 -0.99
CA LEU A 207 3.23 -15.80 0.10
C LEU A 207 1.93 -15.94 0.89
N ALA A 208 1.23 -14.84 1.18
CA ALA A 208 -0.07 -14.87 1.84
C ALA A 208 -1.13 -15.64 1.01
N VAL A 209 -1.12 -15.49 -0.32
CA VAL A 209 -1.98 -16.28 -1.21
C VAL A 209 -1.56 -17.76 -1.23
N ALA A 210 -0.27 -18.05 -1.35
CA ALA A 210 0.26 -19.41 -1.37
C ALA A 210 -0.02 -20.17 -0.05
N ARG A 211 -0.10 -19.43 1.07
CA ARG A 211 -0.40 -19.98 2.38
C ARG A 211 -1.81 -20.55 2.50
N GLY A 212 -2.77 -20.03 1.73
CA GLY A 212 -4.15 -20.49 1.72
C GLY A 212 -5.14 -19.48 2.29
N ALA A 213 -6.42 -19.85 2.29
CA ALA A 213 -7.47 -19.08 2.95
C ALA A 213 -7.29 -19.11 4.48
N SER A 214 -7.20 -17.91 5.07
CA SER A 214 -7.12 -17.67 6.51
C SER A 214 -7.74 -16.30 6.81
N ALA A 215 -7.82 -15.94 8.09
CA ALA A 215 -8.27 -14.64 8.55
C ALA A 215 -7.14 -13.92 9.30
N GLU A 216 -5.92 -14.01 8.76
CA GLU A 216 -4.71 -13.51 9.41
C GLU A 216 -4.41 -12.08 8.96
N THR A 217 -3.84 -11.30 9.87
CA THR A 217 -3.31 -9.95 9.58
C THR A 217 -1.80 -10.04 9.47
N TYR A 218 -1.26 -9.37 8.45
CA TYR A 218 0.15 -9.34 8.12
C TYR A 218 0.63 -7.89 7.99
N HIS A 219 1.86 -7.63 8.38
CA HIS A 219 2.59 -6.39 8.13
C HIS A 219 3.66 -6.66 7.07
N ALA A 220 3.47 -6.12 5.87
CA ALA A 220 4.53 -6.08 4.86
C ALA A 220 5.49 -4.93 5.17
N VAL A 221 6.25 -5.07 6.26
CA VAL A 221 7.22 -4.08 6.76
C VAL A 221 8.62 -4.70 6.80
N ALA A 222 9.57 -4.13 6.07
CA ALA A 222 10.96 -4.58 6.07
C ALA A 222 11.79 -3.84 7.12
N GLU A 223 11.61 -2.52 7.20
CA GLU A 223 12.26 -1.63 8.17
C GLU A 223 11.25 -1.17 9.20
N GLN A 224 11.50 -1.49 10.48
CA GLN A 224 10.51 -1.31 11.56
C GLN A 224 10.15 0.16 11.79
N GLY A 225 11.11 1.07 11.63
CA GLY A 225 10.91 2.48 11.93
C GLY A 225 12.16 3.29 11.62
N ILE A 226 12.08 4.11 10.59
CA ILE A 226 13.12 5.03 10.16
C ILE A 226 12.77 6.41 10.73
N PRO A 227 13.67 7.07 11.48
CA PRO A 227 13.45 8.43 11.93
C PRO A 227 13.14 9.34 10.74
N PHE A 228 12.06 10.11 10.82
CA PHE A 228 11.62 10.99 9.74
C PHE A 228 12.71 11.99 9.33
N ARG A 229 13.55 12.41 10.28
CA ARG A 229 14.75 13.20 10.01
C ARG A 229 15.65 12.59 8.94
N GLU A 230 15.89 11.28 8.96
CA GLU A 230 16.77 10.61 8.00
C GLU A 230 16.16 10.61 6.59
N ILE A 231 14.84 10.47 6.50
CA ILE A 231 14.09 10.59 5.24
C ILE A 231 14.22 12.03 4.71
N ALA A 232 14.01 13.04 5.56
CA ALA A 232 14.12 14.44 5.20
C ALA A 232 15.55 14.81 4.75
N GLU A 233 16.58 14.31 5.43
CA GLU A 233 17.99 14.51 5.09
C GLU A 233 18.35 13.85 3.74
N ALA A 234 17.84 12.64 3.46
CA ALA A 234 18.03 11.98 2.17
C ALA A 234 17.40 12.79 1.03
N ILE A 235 16.19 13.33 1.23
CA ILE A 235 15.51 14.20 0.27
C ILE A 235 16.27 15.51 0.06
N ALA A 236 16.71 16.16 1.14
CA ALA A 236 17.50 17.39 1.11
C ALA A 236 18.77 17.20 0.27
N LYS A 237 19.52 16.11 0.54
CA LYS A 237 20.73 15.75 -0.19
C LYS A 237 20.45 15.47 -1.66
N GLY A 238 19.36 14.77 -1.97
CA GLY A 238 19.01 14.43 -3.35
C GLY A 238 18.56 15.62 -4.20
N LEU A 239 17.96 16.64 -3.58
CA LEU A 239 17.51 17.87 -4.24
C LEU A 239 18.52 19.03 -4.17
N ASP A 240 19.58 18.90 -3.38
CA ASP A 240 20.52 19.99 -3.05
C ASP A 240 19.80 21.21 -2.43
N VAL A 241 18.97 20.94 -1.41
CA VAL A 241 18.24 21.96 -0.63
C VAL A 241 18.56 21.84 0.85
N PRO A 242 18.37 22.90 1.67
CA PRO A 242 18.53 22.80 3.11
C PRO A 242 17.60 21.77 3.75
N CYS A 243 18.09 21.06 4.77
CA CYS A 243 17.26 20.26 5.69
C CYS A 243 17.05 21.07 6.98
N VAL A 244 15.80 21.28 7.40
CA VAL A 244 15.48 22.12 8.57
C VAL A 244 14.58 21.42 9.58
N SER A 245 14.85 21.66 10.86
CA SER A 245 13.92 21.34 11.94
C SER A 245 12.87 22.45 12.06
N LEU A 246 11.60 22.09 12.15
CA LEU A 246 10.47 23.01 12.32
C LEU A 246 9.77 22.77 13.65
N SER A 247 9.16 23.83 14.19
CA SER A 247 8.13 23.69 15.23
C SER A 247 6.89 22.98 14.66
N VAL A 248 5.97 22.57 15.53
CA VAL A 248 4.71 21.95 15.09
C VAL A 248 3.93 22.90 14.19
N GLU A 249 3.84 24.18 14.54
CA GLU A 249 3.14 25.21 13.77
C GLU A 249 3.83 25.43 12.41
N GLY A 250 5.16 25.56 12.40
CA GLY A 250 5.91 25.71 11.15
C GLY A 250 5.77 24.49 10.22
N ALA A 251 5.68 23.29 10.79
CA ALA A 251 5.45 22.07 10.03
C ALA A 251 4.03 21.96 9.49
N GLN A 252 3.02 22.46 10.20
CA GLN A 252 1.65 22.56 9.68
C GLN A 252 1.61 23.40 8.41
N ASP A 253 2.28 24.55 8.42
CA ASP A 253 2.37 25.43 7.23
C ASP A 253 3.17 24.79 6.09
N HIS A 254 4.27 24.08 6.42
CA HIS A 254 5.14 23.47 5.42
C HIS A 254 4.52 22.25 4.71
N PHE A 255 3.89 21.35 5.48
CA PHE A 255 3.31 20.12 4.94
C PHE A 255 1.84 20.28 4.54
N ASP A 256 1.15 21.31 5.03
CA ASP A 256 -0.26 21.61 4.73
C ASP A 256 -1.15 20.37 4.95
N TRP A 257 -1.91 19.94 3.94
CA TRP A 257 -2.78 18.77 4.01
C TRP A 257 -2.04 17.46 4.33
N PHE A 258 -0.72 17.40 4.08
CA PHE A 258 0.11 16.23 4.33
C PHE A 258 0.66 16.19 5.76
N PHE A 259 0.49 17.27 6.54
CA PHE A 259 1.01 17.39 7.91
C PHE A 259 0.66 16.19 8.78
N GLY A 260 -0.62 15.77 8.76
CA GLY A 260 -1.10 14.65 9.56
C GLY A 260 -0.41 13.32 9.24
N PHE A 261 0.07 13.12 8.00
CA PHE A 261 0.88 11.96 7.63
C PHE A 261 2.34 12.15 7.99
N ALA A 262 2.93 13.31 7.68
CA ALA A 262 4.32 13.65 8.02
C ALA A 262 4.60 13.54 9.53
N SER A 263 3.62 13.85 10.38
CA SER A 263 3.74 13.77 11.84
C SER A 263 3.53 12.36 12.41
N ILE A 264 3.17 11.36 11.61
CA ILE A 264 2.97 10.00 12.11
C ILE A 264 4.28 9.44 12.65
N GLY A 265 4.24 8.90 13.87
CA GLY A 265 5.23 7.97 14.39
C GLY A 265 4.55 6.65 14.69
N GLN A 266 4.68 5.68 13.78
CA GLN A 266 4.04 4.38 13.91
C GLN A 266 5.00 3.26 13.51
N PRO A 267 6.11 3.06 14.26
CA PRO A 267 7.00 1.94 14.02
C PRO A 267 6.22 0.63 14.14
N ALA A 268 6.52 -0.34 13.28
CA ALA A 268 5.75 -1.57 13.20
C ALA A 268 6.67 -2.78 12.98
N SER A 269 6.52 -3.80 13.82
CA SER A 269 7.19 -5.08 13.62
C SER A 269 6.49 -5.88 12.53
N SER A 270 7.26 -6.77 11.88
CA SER A 270 6.76 -7.80 10.98
C SER A 270 7.17 -9.21 11.43
N ASP A 271 7.59 -9.39 12.68
CA ASP A 271 8.11 -10.68 13.17
C ASP A 271 7.10 -11.82 12.99
N TRP A 272 5.83 -11.53 13.28
CA TRP A 272 4.74 -12.48 13.03
C TRP A 272 4.63 -12.80 11.53
N THR A 273 4.58 -11.78 10.67
CA THR A 273 4.52 -11.98 9.21
C THR A 273 5.69 -12.79 8.67
N ARG A 274 6.92 -12.46 9.09
CA ARG A 274 8.14 -13.17 8.70
C ARG A 274 8.07 -14.64 9.11
N ALA A 275 7.77 -14.92 10.38
CA ALA A 275 7.66 -16.30 10.88
C ALA A 275 6.51 -17.07 10.21
N ARG A 276 5.38 -16.40 9.98
CA ARG A 276 4.15 -17.04 9.51
C ARG A 276 4.16 -17.37 8.03
N LEU A 277 4.83 -16.55 7.22
CA LEU A 277 4.92 -16.67 5.76
C LEU A 277 6.29 -17.16 5.26
N ASP A 278 7.26 -17.35 6.16
CA ASP A 278 8.69 -17.47 5.79
C ASP A 278 9.14 -16.31 4.89
N TRP A 279 8.66 -15.10 5.21
CA TRP A 279 8.91 -13.91 4.43
C TRP A 279 10.19 -13.24 4.90
N ASN A 280 11.22 -13.26 4.06
CA ASN A 280 12.51 -12.64 4.34
C ASN A 280 12.73 -11.48 3.34
N PRO A 281 12.45 -10.21 3.73
CA PRO A 281 12.71 -9.04 2.88
C PRO A 281 14.21 -8.89 2.60
N THR A 282 14.54 -8.53 1.37
CA THR A 282 15.92 -8.44 0.83
C THR A 282 16.10 -7.27 -0.14
N GLY A 283 15.05 -6.48 -0.37
CA GLY A 283 15.10 -5.27 -1.15
C GLY A 283 15.96 -4.20 -0.49
N PRO A 284 16.27 -3.12 -1.23
CA PRO A 284 17.01 -1.99 -0.67
C PRO A 284 16.24 -1.35 0.48
N GLU A 285 16.97 -0.75 1.41
CA GLU A 285 16.43 0.09 2.48
C GLU A 285 16.01 1.46 1.93
N LEU A 286 14.97 2.07 2.51
CA LEU A 286 14.33 3.30 2.01
C LEU A 286 15.32 4.44 1.81
N VAL A 287 16.15 4.76 2.80
CA VAL A 287 17.08 5.90 2.75
C VAL A 287 18.07 5.74 1.59
N THR A 288 18.55 4.51 1.39
CA THR A 288 19.43 4.17 0.25
C THR A 288 18.66 4.21 -1.06
N ASP A 289 17.41 3.75 -1.08
CA ASP A 289 16.60 3.66 -2.29
C ASP A 289 16.11 5.03 -2.78
N ILE A 290 15.84 5.98 -1.88
CA ILE A 290 15.53 7.38 -2.22
C ILE A 290 16.57 7.97 -3.18
N MET A 291 17.85 7.68 -2.95
CA MET A 291 18.95 8.16 -3.79
C MET A 291 19.09 7.41 -5.12
N ASN A 292 18.66 6.15 -5.19
CA ASN A 292 19.01 5.24 -6.28
C ASN A 292 17.84 4.86 -7.20
N ALA A 293 16.60 4.96 -6.73
CA ALA A 293 15.41 4.55 -7.48
C ALA A 293 14.96 5.56 -8.55
N GLY A 294 15.67 6.68 -8.70
CA GLY A 294 15.39 7.71 -9.71
C GLY A 294 14.36 8.75 -9.28
N TYR A 295 14.09 8.88 -7.99
CA TYR A 295 13.15 9.85 -7.41
C TYR A 295 13.43 11.31 -7.81
N PHE A 296 14.70 11.66 -7.99
CA PHE A 296 15.13 13.04 -8.31
C PHE A 296 15.27 13.32 -9.80
N ALA A 297 15.04 12.33 -10.68
CA ALA A 297 15.12 12.55 -12.11
C ALA A 297 14.12 13.63 -12.54
N SER A 298 14.61 14.69 -13.20
CA SER A 298 13.74 15.73 -13.75
C SER A 298 12.78 15.08 -14.74
N SER A 299 11.49 15.38 -14.62
CA SER A 299 10.50 15.00 -15.63
C SER A 299 10.83 15.73 -16.93
N VAL A 300 11.68 15.13 -17.76
CA VAL A 300 11.85 15.55 -19.15
C VAL A 300 10.55 15.22 -19.86
N GLY A 301 9.66 16.21 -19.94
CA GLY A 301 8.54 16.28 -20.87
C GLY A 301 7.57 15.09 -20.86
N GLN A 302 6.57 15.13 -20.00
CA GLN A 302 5.22 14.73 -20.42
C GLN A 302 4.38 16.00 -20.50
N SER A 303 4.63 16.78 -21.56
CA SER A 303 3.67 17.74 -22.07
C SER A 303 2.65 16.99 -22.93
N THR A 304 1.38 17.35 -22.69
CA THR A 304 0.13 17.01 -23.39
C THR A 304 -0.38 15.58 -23.32
#